data_AF-A0A961CAV6-F1
#
_entry.id   AF-A0A961CAV6-F1
#
_cell.length_a   1.000
_cell.length_b   1.000
_cell.length_c   1.000
_cell.angle_alpha   90.00
_cell.angle_beta   90.00
_cell.angle_gamma   90.00
#
_symmetry.space_group_name_H-M   'P 1'
#
loop_
_entity.id
_entity.type
_entity.pdbx_description
1 polymer ?
#
loop_
_entity_poly.entity_id
_entity_poly.type
_entity_poly.pdbx_seq_one_letter_code
_entity_poly.pdbx_strand_id
1 'polypeptide(L)'
;MKRNAWRPIIVLVVIVATMLGLTWRQEWKPLLGLDLQGGLSVVLTPTEETSQENLEVAINIIRSRIDAIGVAEPEITLQGQNILVQIPGVRDADQALELVGTTAEVRFRAVLQTLPPEAETTDGTTPGTTPDGTAGTTVPGDPTATTGDPTSEPSAVDPSATTTPTDAIEPTPSVDEQGMAA
;
A
#
# COMPACT_ATOMS: atom_id res chain seq x y z
N MET A 1 -12.51 35.59 72.63
CA MET A 1 -12.16 34.44 71.76
C MET A 1 -12.53 34.77 70.31
N LYS A 2 -11.60 35.33 69.52
CA LYS A 2 -11.85 35.62 68.09
C LYS A 2 -11.60 34.35 67.29
N ARG A 3 -12.68 33.68 66.89
CA ARG A 3 -12.66 32.43 66.11
C ARG A 3 -12.11 32.79 64.72
N ASN A 4 -11.09 32.09 64.23
CA ASN A 4 -10.41 32.39 62.97
C ASN A 4 -11.28 32.02 61.75
N ALA A 5 -12.39 32.74 61.56
CA ALA A 5 -13.41 32.49 60.55
C ALA A 5 -12.91 32.59 59.10
N TRP A 6 -11.70 33.12 58.87
CA TRP A 6 -11.11 33.21 57.54
C TRP A 6 -10.34 31.94 57.09
N ARG A 7 -9.89 31.11 58.04
CA ARG A 7 -9.23 29.82 57.74
C ARG A 7 -10.11 28.88 56.88
N PRO A 8 -11.41 28.67 57.17
CA PRO A 8 -12.25 27.80 56.33
C PRO A 8 -12.48 28.37 54.92
N ILE A 9 -12.52 29.69 54.76
CA ILE A 9 -12.69 30.32 53.45
C ILE A 9 -11.47 30.08 52.58
N ILE A 10 -10.26 30.22 53.13
CA ILE A 10 -9.02 29.94 52.41
C ILE A 10 -8.97 28.45 52.00
N VAL A 11 -9.34 27.55 52.90
CA VAL A 11 -9.39 26.11 52.59
C VAL A 11 -10.39 25.82 51.45
N LEU A 12 -11.57 26.44 51.49
CA LEU A 12 -12.58 26.27 50.43
C LEU A 12 -12.09 26.80 49.08
N VAL A 13 -11.46 27.98 49.06
CA VAL A 13 -10.91 28.56 47.83
C VAL A 13 -9.79 27.69 47.26
N VAL A 14 -8.93 27.12 48.11
CA VAL A 14 -7.86 26.21 47.66
C VAL A 14 -8.45 24.93 47.07
N ILE A 15 -9.50 24.36 47.70
CA ILE A 15 -10.21 23.17 47.18
C ILE A 15 -10.85 23.48 45.82
N VAL A 16 -11.52 24.63 45.70
CA VAL A 16 -12.18 25.04 44.45
C VAL A 16 -11.13 25.31 43.36
N ALA A 17 -10.03 26.00 43.68
CA ALA A 17 -8.97 26.29 42.73
C ALA A 17 -8.20 25.04 42.29
N THR A 18 -8.00 24.07 43.19
CA THR A 18 -7.42 22.78 42.83
C THR A 18 -8.39 21.96 41.99
N MET A 19 -9.68 21.94 42.32
CA MET A 19 -10.69 21.26 41.53
C MET A 19 -10.77 21.85 40.12
N LEU A 20 -10.93 23.17 39.97
CA LEU A 20 -10.90 23.82 38.64
C LEU A 20 -9.56 23.63 37.94
N GLY A 21 -8.44 23.81 38.63
CA GLY A 21 -7.11 23.61 38.03
C GLY A 21 -6.91 22.19 37.52
N LEU A 22 -7.43 21.20 38.28
CA LEU A 22 -7.46 19.80 37.87
C LEU A 22 -8.44 19.57 36.73
N THR A 23 -9.58 20.27 36.61
CA THR A 23 -10.49 20.07 35.47
C THR A 23 -9.97 20.71 34.18
N TRP A 24 -9.24 21.83 34.27
CA TRP A 24 -8.73 22.55 33.10
C TRP A 24 -7.44 21.97 32.54
N ARG A 25 -6.59 21.35 33.36
CA ARG A 25 -5.36 20.64 32.90
C ARG A 25 -5.62 19.28 32.28
N GLN A 26 -6.85 18.84 32.35
CA GLN A 26 -7.20 17.46 32.18
C GLN A 26 -7.78 17.31 30.78
N GLU A 27 -6.87 17.22 29.81
CA GLU A 27 -7.16 16.62 28.52
C GLU A 27 -7.27 15.10 28.73
N TRP A 28 -8.36 14.65 29.36
CA TRP A 28 -8.67 13.21 29.44
C TRP A 28 -9.00 12.80 28.01
N LYS A 29 -8.01 12.30 27.28
CA LYS A 29 -8.24 11.40 26.17
C LYS A 29 -8.21 10.00 26.76
N PRO A 30 -9.34 9.48 27.27
CA PRO A 30 -9.38 8.11 27.77
C PRO A 30 -8.86 7.19 26.66
N LEU A 31 -8.01 6.22 27.01
CA LEU A 31 -7.65 5.18 26.06
C LEU A 31 -8.94 4.45 25.69
N LEU A 32 -9.27 4.50 24.41
CA LEU A 32 -10.48 3.90 23.88
C LEU A 32 -10.32 2.37 24.05
N GLY A 33 -11.28 1.68 24.67
CA GLY A 33 -11.27 0.21 24.72
C GLY A 33 -11.59 -0.36 23.33
N LEU A 34 -11.56 -1.69 23.13
CA LEU A 34 -11.91 -2.32 21.84
C LEU A 34 -13.29 -1.86 21.28
N ASP A 35 -14.24 -1.53 22.16
CA ASP A 35 -15.56 -0.98 21.83
C ASP A 35 -15.50 0.48 21.31
N LEU A 36 -14.45 1.22 21.67
CA LEU A 36 -14.26 2.63 21.31
C LEU A 36 -13.12 2.84 20.30
N GLN A 37 -12.13 1.95 20.28
CA GLN A 37 -10.94 1.98 19.43
C GLN A 37 -11.12 1.12 18.17
N GLY A 38 -12.18 0.30 18.14
CA GLY A 38 -12.74 -0.32 16.95
C GLY A 38 -11.80 -1.35 16.30
N GLY A 39 -12.21 -2.61 16.31
CA GLY A 39 -11.64 -3.63 15.43
C GLY A 39 -12.75 -4.23 14.58
N LEU A 40 -12.42 -4.65 13.36
CA LEU A 40 -13.33 -5.41 12.50
C LEU A 40 -12.84 -6.86 12.42
N SER A 41 -13.71 -7.82 12.73
CA SER A 41 -13.46 -9.25 12.53
C SER A 41 -14.56 -9.82 11.63
N VAL A 42 -14.16 -10.40 10.51
CA VAL A 42 -15.08 -10.93 9.47
C VAL A 42 -14.61 -12.31 9.05
N VAL A 43 -15.57 -13.21 8.89
CA VAL A 43 -15.35 -14.52 8.27
C VAL A 43 -15.95 -14.48 6.88
N LEU A 44 -15.13 -14.71 5.87
CA LEU A 44 -15.52 -14.77 4.48
C LEU A 44 -15.61 -16.24 4.05
N THR A 45 -16.79 -16.62 3.57
CA THR A 45 -17.05 -17.95 3.01
C THR A 45 -17.10 -17.84 1.49
N PRO A 46 -16.34 -18.66 0.76
CA PRO A 46 -16.38 -18.64 -0.70
C PRO A 46 -17.75 -19.12 -1.19
N THR A 47 -18.26 -18.48 -2.24
CA THR A 47 -19.57 -18.83 -2.82
C THR A 47 -19.58 -20.23 -3.42
N GLU A 48 -18.46 -20.64 -4.01
CA GLU A 48 -18.25 -21.98 -4.58
C GLU A 48 -16.91 -22.54 -4.09
N GLU A 49 -16.78 -23.87 -4.01
CA GLU A 49 -15.50 -24.47 -3.63
C GLU A 49 -14.41 -24.07 -4.62
N THR A 50 -13.29 -23.57 -4.10
CA THR A 50 -12.19 -23.03 -4.90
C THR A 50 -10.85 -23.63 -4.46
N SER A 51 -9.86 -23.57 -5.33
CA SER A 51 -8.52 -24.09 -5.05
C SER A 51 -7.79 -23.24 -3.99
N GLN A 52 -6.79 -23.82 -3.31
CA GLN A 52 -5.96 -23.06 -2.37
C GLN A 52 -5.25 -21.87 -3.03
N GLU A 53 -4.84 -22.00 -4.28
CA GLU A 53 -4.22 -20.92 -5.06
C GLU A 53 -5.16 -19.71 -5.21
N ASN A 54 -6.43 -19.95 -5.53
CA ASN A 54 -7.42 -18.88 -5.63
C ASN A 54 -7.70 -18.23 -4.27
N LEU A 55 -7.68 -19.00 -3.18
CA LEU A 55 -7.80 -18.46 -1.82
C LEU A 55 -6.62 -17.57 -1.46
N GLU A 56 -5.39 -17.96 -1.85
CA GLU A 56 -4.19 -17.16 -1.63
C GLU A 56 -4.20 -15.86 -2.44
N VAL A 57 -4.68 -15.90 -3.68
CA VAL A 57 -4.94 -14.69 -4.49
C VAL A 57 -5.96 -13.78 -3.79
N ALA A 58 -7.07 -14.35 -3.29
CA ALA A 58 -8.08 -13.58 -2.56
C ALA A 58 -7.50 -12.90 -1.31
N ILE A 59 -6.66 -13.59 -0.53
CA ILE A 59 -5.96 -13.02 0.63
C ILE A 59 -5.09 -11.84 0.22
N ASN A 60 -4.33 -11.95 -0.86
CA ASN A 60 -3.49 -10.85 -1.36
C ASN A 60 -4.31 -9.64 -1.78
N ILE A 61 -5.45 -9.84 -2.46
CA ILE A 61 -6.37 -8.76 -2.84
C ILE A 61 -6.94 -8.08 -1.59
N ILE A 62 -7.39 -8.86 -0.61
CA ILE A 62 -7.93 -8.35 0.66
C ILE A 62 -6.88 -7.52 1.39
N ARG A 63 -5.65 -8.03 1.52
CA ARG A 63 -4.54 -7.31 2.16
C ARG A 63 -4.29 -5.96 1.49
N SER A 64 -4.12 -5.96 0.17
CA SER A 64 -3.85 -4.73 -0.59
C SER A 64 -4.93 -3.65 -0.42
N ARG A 65 -6.20 -4.05 -0.26
CA ARG A 65 -7.31 -3.11 -0.02
C ARG A 65 -7.34 -2.57 1.41
N ILE A 66 -7.03 -3.41 2.38
CA ILE A 66 -6.94 -2.98 3.78
C ILE A 66 -5.74 -2.04 3.98
N ASP A 67 -4.64 -2.28 3.29
CA ASP A 67 -3.49 -1.37 3.30
C ASP A 67 -3.87 -0.01 2.67
N ALA A 68 -4.75 0.00 1.66
CA ALA A 68 -5.21 1.22 1.01
C ALA A 68 -6.07 2.14 1.90
N ILE A 69 -6.73 1.60 2.93
CA ILE A 69 -7.46 2.40 3.94
C ILE A 69 -6.56 2.90 5.08
N GLY A 70 -5.27 2.59 5.03
CA GLY A 70 -4.27 3.09 5.98
C GLY A 70 -4.31 2.39 7.34
N VAL A 71 -4.80 1.15 7.40
CA VAL A 71 -4.71 0.32 8.61
C VAL A 71 -3.36 -0.39 8.65
N ALA A 72 -2.74 -0.41 9.83
CA ALA A 72 -1.51 -1.16 10.04
C ALA A 72 -1.81 -2.65 10.21
N GLU A 73 -1.33 -3.47 9.28
CA GLU A 73 -1.15 -4.92 9.41
C GLU A 73 -2.42 -5.72 9.76
N PRO A 74 -3.28 -6.04 8.78
CA PRO A 74 -4.37 -6.98 9.02
C PRO A 74 -3.87 -8.40 9.27
N GLU A 75 -4.48 -9.09 10.23
CA GLU A 75 -4.30 -10.52 10.42
C GLU A 75 -5.32 -11.25 9.53
N ILE A 76 -4.81 -12.12 8.67
CA ILE A 76 -5.62 -12.86 7.70
C ILE A 76 -5.20 -14.32 7.79
N THR A 77 -6.13 -15.18 8.16
CA THR A 77 -5.88 -16.60 8.42
C THR A 77 -6.88 -17.47 7.66
N LEU A 78 -6.37 -18.55 7.06
CA LEU A 78 -7.22 -19.57 6.44
C LEU A 78 -7.76 -20.53 7.49
N GLN A 79 -9.08 -20.67 7.53
CA GLN A 79 -9.80 -21.62 8.37
C GLN A 79 -10.52 -22.64 7.47
N GLY A 80 -9.77 -23.63 6.99
CA GLY A 80 -10.27 -24.61 6.02
C GLY A 80 -10.52 -23.97 4.65
N GLN A 81 -11.78 -23.85 4.25
CA GLN A 81 -12.21 -23.08 3.07
C GLN A 81 -12.58 -21.62 3.38
N ASN A 82 -12.66 -21.23 4.66
CA ASN A 82 -13.04 -19.86 5.05
C ASN A 82 -11.80 -18.99 5.25
N ILE A 83 -11.96 -17.68 5.06
CA ILE A 83 -10.93 -16.68 5.33
C ILE A 83 -11.38 -15.85 6.54
N LEU A 84 -10.61 -15.92 7.62
CA LEU A 84 -10.80 -15.06 8.80
C LEU A 84 -9.94 -13.80 8.61
N VAL A 85 -10.57 -12.63 8.72
CA VAL A 85 -9.92 -11.33 8.54
C VAL A 85 -10.13 -10.51 9.80
N GLN A 86 -9.04 -10.05 10.39
CA GLN A 86 -9.02 -9.26 11.61
C GLN A 86 -8.24 -7.95 11.37
N ILE A 87 -8.94 -6.83 11.52
CA ILE A 87 -8.45 -5.50 11.19
C ILE A 87 -8.44 -4.65 12.46
N PRO A 88 -7.29 -4.44 13.11
CA PRO A 88 -7.20 -3.63 14.32
C PRO A 88 -7.22 -2.13 13.99
N GLY A 89 -7.88 -1.32 14.83
CA GLY A 89 -7.80 0.14 14.76
C GLY A 89 -8.46 0.74 13.51
N VAL A 90 -9.44 0.06 12.94
CA VAL A 90 -10.22 0.57 11.81
C VAL A 90 -11.10 1.73 12.26
N ARG A 91 -11.00 2.86 11.55
CA ARG A 91 -11.78 4.08 11.87
C ARG A 91 -13.26 3.93 11.50
N ASP A 92 -13.53 3.28 10.38
CA ASP A 92 -14.86 3.08 9.81
C ASP A 92 -15.04 1.59 9.45
N ALA A 93 -15.70 0.83 10.31
CA ALA A 93 -15.87 -0.62 10.14
C ALA A 93 -16.73 -0.98 8.91
N ASP A 94 -17.76 -0.19 8.61
CA ASP A 94 -18.63 -0.40 7.44
C ASP A 94 -17.87 -0.25 6.12
N GLN A 95 -16.99 0.76 6.02
CA GLN A 95 -16.16 0.98 4.83
C GLN A 95 -15.19 -0.18 4.63
N ALA A 96 -14.54 -0.64 5.70
CA ALA A 96 -13.66 -1.80 5.62
C ALA A 96 -14.43 -3.04 5.18
N LEU A 97 -15.62 -3.32 5.74
CA LEU A 97 -16.47 -4.44 5.35
C LEU A 97 -16.85 -4.40 3.86
N GLU A 98 -17.23 -3.24 3.34
CA GLU A 98 -17.57 -3.06 1.91
C GLU A 98 -16.37 -3.39 1.01
N LEU A 99 -15.16 -2.98 1.40
CA LEU A 99 -13.93 -3.28 0.69
C LEU A 99 -13.56 -4.75 0.73
N VAL A 100 -13.80 -5.47 1.84
CA VAL A 100 -13.53 -6.91 1.89
C VAL A 100 -14.62 -7.73 1.19
N GLY A 101 -15.87 -7.24 1.20
CA GLY A 101 -17.04 -7.94 0.64
C GLY A 101 -17.22 -7.80 -0.87
N THR A 102 -16.65 -6.78 -1.50
CA THR A 102 -16.86 -6.52 -2.93
C THR A 102 -15.83 -7.25 -3.81
N THR A 103 -16.25 -7.96 -4.86
CA THR A 103 -15.29 -8.57 -5.81
C THR A 103 -14.57 -7.51 -6.66
N ALA A 104 -13.23 -7.56 -6.73
CA ALA A 104 -12.42 -6.69 -7.62
C ALA A 104 -12.46 -7.23 -9.05
N GLU A 105 -13.52 -6.93 -9.79
CA GLU A 105 -13.57 -7.27 -11.20
C GLU A 105 -13.33 -6.04 -12.08
N VAL A 106 -12.18 -6.01 -12.75
CA VAL A 106 -11.82 -4.98 -13.75
C VAL A 106 -12.00 -5.56 -15.14
N ARG A 107 -12.84 -4.91 -15.95
CA ARG A 107 -13.07 -5.30 -17.35
C ARG A 107 -12.65 -4.18 -18.28
N PHE A 108 -11.71 -4.48 -19.17
CA PHE A 108 -11.39 -3.61 -20.30
C PHE A 108 -12.35 -3.93 -21.44
N ARG A 109 -13.06 -2.92 -21.94
CA ARG A 109 -13.95 -3.04 -23.10
C ARG A 109 -13.47 -2.10 -24.19
N ALA A 110 -13.50 -2.55 -25.44
CA ALA A 110 -13.19 -1.71 -26.58
C ALA A 110 -14.27 -0.63 -26.74
N VAL A 111 -13.85 0.60 -27.01
CA VAL A 111 -14.77 1.70 -27.34
C VAL A 111 -15.23 1.48 -28.78
N LEU A 112 -16.55 1.31 -28.96
CA LEU A 112 -17.11 0.96 -30.27
C LEU A 112 -17.17 2.14 -31.24
N GLN A 113 -17.35 3.36 -30.72
CA GLN A 113 -17.41 4.57 -31.51
C GLN A 113 -17.00 5.77 -30.68
N THR A 114 -16.16 6.62 -31.25
CA THR A 114 -15.84 7.95 -30.72
C THR A 114 -16.46 8.98 -31.66
N LEU A 115 -17.31 9.87 -31.14
CA LEU A 115 -17.82 10.99 -31.94
C LEU A 115 -16.85 12.18 -31.82
N PRO A 116 -16.55 12.89 -32.91
CA PRO A 116 -15.89 14.17 -32.83
C PRO A 116 -16.76 15.15 -32.02
N PRO A 117 -16.16 16.09 -31.26
CA PRO A 117 -16.93 17.10 -30.55
C PRO A 117 -17.76 17.87 -31.58
N GLU A 118 -19.08 17.80 -31.44
CA GLU A 118 -20.01 18.52 -32.30
C GLU A 118 -19.78 20.01 -32.07
N ALA A 119 -19.11 20.68 -33.01
CA ALA A 119 -19.08 22.12 -33.04
C ALA A 119 -20.51 22.56 -33.36
N GLU A 120 -21.20 23.11 -32.36
CA GLU A 120 -22.55 23.66 -32.53
C GLU A 120 -22.59 24.54 -33.78
N THR A 121 -23.31 24.08 -34.80
CA THR A 121 -23.59 24.86 -35.99
C THR A 121 -24.63 25.90 -35.58
N THR A 122 -24.15 27.06 -35.17
CA THR A 122 -24.98 28.27 -35.13
C THR A 122 -25.22 28.69 -36.57
N ASP A 123 -26.46 28.48 -37.04
CA ASP A 123 -26.97 29.06 -38.28
C ASP A 123 -26.69 30.58 -38.31
N GLY A 124 -25.91 31.03 -39.29
CA GLY A 124 -25.53 32.44 -39.42
C GLY A 124 -24.57 32.75 -40.57
N THR A 125 -25.10 32.80 -41.80
CA THR A 125 -24.55 33.47 -43.00
C THR A 125 -23.89 34.82 -42.63
N THR A 126 -22.62 35.16 -42.94
CA THR A 126 -21.93 35.37 -44.24
C THR A 126 -20.43 35.72 -43.98
N PRO A 127 -19.53 36.01 -44.96
CA PRO A 127 -18.22 35.38 -45.06
C PRO A 127 -17.03 36.34 -44.80
N GLY A 128 -15.87 35.73 -44.53
CA GLY A 128 -14.57 36.35 -44.80
C GLY A 128 -13.84 36.88 -43.57
N THR A 129 -12.74 36.22 -43.22
CA THR A 129 -11.39 36.77 -43.38
C THR A 129 -10.40 35.66 -43.04
N THR A 130 -9.76 35.14 -44.08
CA THR A 130 -8.47 34.46 -44.01
C THR A 130 -7.43 35.47 -43.55
N PRO A 131 -6.61 35.16 -42.54
CA PRO A 131 -5.21 35.51 -42.59
C PRO A 131 -4.43 34.29 -43.09
N ASP A 132 -3.86 34.48 -44.26
CA ASP A 132 -2.82 33.65 -44.84
C ASP A 132 -1.64 33.62 -43.86
N GLY A 133 -1.30 32.42 -43.40
CA GLY A 133 -0.05 32.11 -42.71
C GLY A 133 0.54 30.88 -43.39
N THR A 134 1.01 31.10 -44.62
CA THR A 134 1.70 30.11 -45.45
C THR A 134 2.82 29.37 -44.70
N ALA A 135 2.71 28.04 -44.75
CA ALA A 135 3.74 27.00 -44.72
C ALA A 135 4.86 27.07 -43.66
N GLY A 136 4.79 26.11 -42.72
CA GLY A 136 5.91 25.63 -41.94
C GLY A 136 5.83 24.12 -41.76
N THR A 137 6.20 23.36 -42.79
CA THR A 137 6.60 21.95 -42.62
C THR A 137 7.88 21.92 -41.81
N THR A 138 7.80 21.50 -40.55
CA THR A 138 8.93 20.92 -39.81
C THR A 138 8.43 19.79 -38.92
N VAL A 139 8.56 18.56 -39.41
CA VAL A 139 9.04 17.43 -38.59
C VAL A 139 10.54 17.74 -38.38
N PRO A 140 11.14 17.73 -37.17
CA PRO A 140 11.17 16.56 -36.27
C PRO A 140 11.21 16.85 -34.75
N GLY A 141 10.85 15.85 -33.95
CA GLY A 141 11.00 15.86 -32.49
C GLY A 141 11.06 14.44 -31.94
N ASP A 142 11.97 13.63 -32.50
CA ASP A 142 12.47 12.43 -31.84
C ASP A 142 13.34 12.86 -30.65
N PRO A 143 13.22 12.25 -29.45
CA PRO A 143 14.12 12.53 -28.35
C PRO A 143 15.49 11.94 -28.68
N THR A 144 16.35 12.75 -29.30
CA THR A 144 17.78 12.43 -29.38
C THR A 144 18.33 12.41 -27.96
N ALA A 145 18.52 11.18 -27.49
CA ALA A 145 19.54 10.80 -26.54
C ALA A 145 20.85 11.53 -26.87
N THR A 146 21.45 12.15 -25.86
CA THR A 146 22.81 12.67 -25.93
C THR A 146 23.77 11.51 -26.22
N THR A 147 24.21 11.40 -27.47
CA THR A 147 25.40 10.64 -27.85
C THR A 147 26.61 11.53 -27.62
N GLY A 148 27.42 11.15 -26.62
CA GLY A 148 28.86 11.40 -26.65
C GLY A 148 29.51 10.42 -27.63
N ASP A 149 30.39 10.96 -28.46
CA ASP A 149 31.29 10.42 -29.49
C ASP A 149 31.64 8.90 -29.49
N PRO A 150 31.80 8.27 -30.67
CA PRO A 150 32.22 6.87 -30.84
C PRO A 150 33.75 6.75 -31.04
N THR A 151 34.33 5.57 -30.76
CA THR A 151 35.46 4.99 -31.53
C THR A 151 35.80 3.57 -31.04
N SER A 152 35.97 2.68 -32.02
CA SER A 152 36.58 1.33 -32.01
C SER A 152 35.70 0.11 -31.69
N GLU A 153 35.09 -0.42 -32.77
CA GLU A 153 35.24 -1.76 -33.38
C GLU A 153 35.66 -3.01 -32.56
N PRO A 154 35.31 -4.23 -33.06
CA PRO A 154 34.76 -5.31 -32.27
C PRO A 154 35.76 -6.45 -32.05
N SER A 155 35.51 -7.28 -31.05
CA SER A 155 36.06 -8.63 -31.01
C SER A 155 35.08 -9.59 -30.37
N ALA A 156 34.53 -10.45 -31.21
CA ALA A 156 33.93 -11.70 -30.82
C ALA A 156 35.04 -12.64 -30.31
N VAL A 157 34.85 -13.28 -29.15
CA VAL A 157 35.43 -14.61 -28.92
C VAL A 157 34.55 -15.45 -27.98
N ASP A 158 34.43 -16.69 -28.41
CA ASP A 158 33.67 -17.87 -28.00
C ASP A 158 33.92 -18.38 -26.55
N PRO A 159 33.04 -19.24 -25.97
CA PRO A 159 33.13 -19.71 -24.60
C PRO A 159 33.92 -21.04 -24.47
N SER A 160 34.91 -21.10 -23.57
CA SER A 160 35.28 -22.35 -22.88
C SER A 160 36.41 -22.16 -21.88
N ALA A 161 36.17 -22.74 -20.69
CA ALA A 161 37.09 -23.61 -19.96
C ALA A 161 38.37 -23.05 -19.30
N THR A 162 38.42 -23.28 -17.97
CA THR A 162 39.51 -24.00 -17.29
C THR A 162 40.58 -23.20 -16.49
N THR A 163 40.81 -23.74 -15.28
CA THR A 163 41.99 -23.72 -14.38
C THR A 163 42.21 -22.60 -13.33
N THR A 164 41.81 -22.92 -12.09
CA THR A 164 42.51 -22.92 -10.77
C THR A 164 44.07 -23.03 -10.84
N PRO A 165 44.90 -22.89 -9.76
CA PRO A 165 44.60 -22.73 -8.32
C PRO A 165 45.58 -21.87 -7.46
N THR A 166 45.32 -21.76 -6.15
CA THR A 166 46.27 -21.88 -5.01
C THR A 166 46.08 -20.79 -3.94
N ASP A 167 45.49 -21.17 -2.80
CA ASP A 167 46.20 -21.02 -1.52
C ASP A 167 45.79 -22.15 -0.58
N ALA A 168 46.80 -22.72 0.08
CA ALA A 168 46.79 -24.03 0.68
C ALA A 168 46.67 -23.95 2.20
N ILE A 169 45.70 -24.67 2.78
CA ILE A 169 45.79 -25.14 4.16
C ILE A 169 45.25 -26.56 4.20
N GLU A 170 46.17 -27.53 4.20
CA GLU A 170 45.98 -28.84 4.81
C GLU A 170 47.24 -29.10 5.66
N PRO A 171 47.11 -29.86 6.76
CA PRO A 171 47.18 -31.31 6.57
C PRO A 171 46.18 -32.10 7.43
N THR A 172 45.56 -33.10 6.81
CA THR A 172 44.99 -34.29 7.47
C THR A 172 46.14 -35.19 7.95
N PRO A 173 45.92 -36.13 8.91
CA PRO A 173 45.44 -37.47 8.53
C PRO A 173 44.57 -38.08 9.68
N SER A 174 43.84 -39.20 9.61
CA SER A 174 43.83 -40.42 8.81
C SER A 174 42.44 -41.05 9.01
N VAL A 175 41.81 -41.59 7.97
CA VAL A 175 40.67 -42.52 8.10
C VAL A 175 41.21 -43.92 7.88
N ASP A 176 41.09 -44.76 8.90
CA ASP A 176 41.43 -46.18 8.86
C ASP A 176 40.36 -46.95 8.06
N GLU A 177 40.84 -47.69 7.08
CA GLU A 177 40.09 -48.61 6.23
C GLU A 177 40.26 -50.02 6.81
N GLN A 178 39.21 -50.67 7.33
CA GLN A 178 39.14 -52.14 7.40
C GLN A 178 37.76 -52.70 7.83
N GLY A 179 37.08 -53.28 6.83
CA GLY A 179 36.44 -54.61 6.79
C GLY A 179 35.67 -55.21 7.98
N MET A 180 34.44 -55.68 7.69
CA MET A 180 33.93 -57.04 7.95
C MET A 180 32.46 -57.07 7.43
N ALA A 181 32.06 -57.75 6.36
CA ALA A 181 31.93 -59.21 6.20
C ALA A 181 31.16 -59.89 7.33
N ALA A 182 29.84 -60.10 7.13
CA ALA A 182 29.06 -61.30 7.47
C ALA A 182 27.61 -61.14 6.98
#